data_AF-A0AAE5WIJ6-F1
#
_entry.id   AF-A0AAE5WIJ6-F1
#
_cell.length_a   1.000
_cell.length_b   1.000
_cell.length_c   1.000
_cell.angle_alpha   90.00
_cell.angle_beta   90.00
_cell.angle_gamma   90.00
#
_symmetry.space_group_name_H-M   'P 1'
#
loop_
_entity.id
_entity.type
_entity.pdbx_description
1 polymer ?
#
loop_
_entity_poly.entity_id
_entity_poly.type
_entity_poly.pdbx_seq_one_letter_code
_entity_poly.pdbx_strand_id
1 'polypeptide(L)'
;MSTQDDIQFLPTRLNREATVYGGMTVPEFGIAAAIGFAVGLFLGLILWAIGLSWILAPAFAMLMCIIFVLIGKVLFARLKRGKPEAYLNRLIEERMDSLLGGNKFIRRVGFWATRRSSRGLF
;
A
#
# COMPACT_ATOMS: atom_id res chain seq x y z
N MET A 1 36.16 3.76 -33.56
CA MET A 1 35.68 5.01 -32.94
C MET A 1 34.28 4.72 -32.43
N SER A 2 34.16 4.28 -31.18
CA SER A 2 32.87 3.87 -30.59
C SER A 2 32.18 5.11 -30.04
N THR A 3 31.16 5.58 -30.74
CA THR A 3 30.27 6.66 -30.32
C THR A 3 29.58 6.21 -29.03
N GLN A 4 30.06 6.68 -27.88
CA GLN A 4 29.36 6.56 -26.62
C GLN A 4 28.18 7.52 -26.68
N ASP A 5 27.00 6.98 -26.99
CA ASP A 5 25.73 7.65 -26.75
C ASP A 5 25.53 7.72 -25.22
N ASP A 6 26.09 8.76 -24.61
CA ASP A 6 25.86 9.06 -23.21
C ASP A 6 24.37 9.40 -23.04
N ILE A 7 23.64 8.54 -22.34
CA ILE A 7 22.20 8.66 -22.19
C ILE A 7 21.95 9.85 -21.26
N GLN A 8 21.78 11.04 -21.85
CA GLN A 8 21.64 12.35 -21.18
C GLN A 8 20.52 12.41 -20.12
N PHE A 9 19.64 11.41 -20.09
CA PHE A 9 18.52 11.35 -19.19
C PHE A 9 18.36 9.93 -18.62
N LEU A 10 18.71 9.75 -17.35
CA LEU A 10 18.25 8.58 -16.60
C LEU A 10 16.76 8.77 -16.27
N PRO A 11 15.86 7.91 -16.78
CA PRO A 11 14.44 8.01 -16.47
C PRO A 11 14.20 7.69 -14.99
N THR A 12 14.10 8.74 -14.16
CA THR A 12 13.86 8.67 -12.71
C THR A 12 12.49 8.05 -12.38
N ARG A 13 11.63 7.87 -13.38
CA ARG A 13 10.29 7.29 -13.27
C ARG A 13 10.24 5.78 -13.47
N LEU A 14 11.32 5.12 -13.88
CA LEU A 14 11.25 3.71 -14.29
C LEU A 14 10.80 2.77 -13.16
N ASN A 15 11.22 3.07 -11.92
CA ASN A 15 10.86 2.28 -10.74
C ASN A 15 9.68 2.89 -9.94
N ARG A 16 9.04 3.94 -10.47
CA ARG A 16 7.95 4.62 -9.77
C ARG A 16 6.65 3.95 -10.14
N GLU A 17 5.95 3.41 -9.14
CA GLU A 17 4.61 2.87 -9.34
C GLU A 17 3.66 3.95 -9.87
N ALA A 18 2.79 3.54 -10.81
CA ALA A 18 1.82 4.42 -11.43
C ALA A 18 0.80 4.93 -10.39
N THR A 19 0.53 6.23 -10.43
CA THR A 19 -0.51 6.84 -9.60
C THR A 19 -1.87 6.63 -10.25
N VAL A 20 -2.84 6.11 -9.50
CA VAL A 20 -4.19 5.83 -9.99
C VAL A 20 -5.10 7.03 -9.82
N TYR A 21 -5.16 7.58 -8.60
CA TYR A 21 -6.10 8.67 -8.27
C TYR A 21 -5.46 9.65 -7.29
N GLY A 22 -5.43 10.95 -7.64
CA GLY A 22 -4.99 12.02 -6.74
C GLY A 22 -3.59 11.86 -6.14
N GLY A 23 -2.67 11.11 -6.79
CA GLY A 23 -1.33 10.81 -6.27
C GLY A 23 -1.22 9.55 -5.39
N MET A 24 -2.32 8.79 -5.26
CA MET A 24 -2.33 7.49 -4.59
C MET A 24 -1.93 6.37 -5.55
N THR A 25 -1.20 5.38 -5.04
CA THR A 25 -0.87 4.14 -5.76
C THR A 25 -2.04 3.15 -5.67
N VAL A 26 -2.00 2.09 -6.48
CA VAL A 26 -3.02 1.01 -6.47
C VAL A 26 -3.27 0.43 -5.08
N PRO A 27 -2.24 0.01 -4.30
CA PRO A 27 -2.48 -0.61 -2.98
C PRO A 27 -3.04 0.39 -1.96
N GLU A 28 -2.62 1.66 -2.00
CA GLU A 28 -3.13 2.70 -1.11
C GLU A 28 -4.62 2.96 -1.36
N PHE A 29 -5.01 3.02 -2.64
CA PHE A 29 -6.41 3.13 -3.03
C PHE A 29 -7.22 1.91 -2.56
N GLY A 30 -6.70 0.70 -2.78
CA GLY A 30 -7.34 -0.53 -2.35
C GLY A 30 -7.59 -0.60 -0.85
N ILE A 31 -6.62 -0.19 -0.03
CA ILE A 31 -6.77 -0.16 1.43
C ILE A 31 -7.79 0.89 1.86
N ALA A 32 -7.75 2.09 1.29
CA ALA A 32 -8.74 3.14 1.60
C ALA A 32 -10.16 2.68 1.29
N ALA A 33 -10.35 2.06 0.11
CA ALA A 33 -11.62 1.49 -0.31
C ALA A 33 -12.07 0.35 0.62
N ALA A 34 -11.17 -0.57 0.97
CA ALA A 34 -11.48 -1.70 1.86
C ALA A 34 -11.90 -1.23 3.27
N ILE A 35 -11.19 -0.24 3.83
CA ILE A 35 -11.55 0.35 5.13
C ILE A 35 -12.92 1.04 5.04
N GLY A 36 -13.14 1.87 4.02
CA GLY A 36 -14.42 2.54 3.80
C GLY A 36 -15.58 1.57 3.64
N PHE A 37 -15.36 0.48 2.89
CA PHE A 37 -16.35 -0.59 2.71
C PHE A 37 -16.66 -1.33 4.02
N ALA A 38 -15.63 -1.70 4.79
CA ALA A 38 -15.81 -2.38 6.08
C ALA A 38 -16.56 -1.50 7.10
N VAL A 39 -16.19 -0.21 7.19
CA VAL A 39 -16.87 0.75 8.06
C VAL A 39 -18.32 0.98 7.61
N GLY A 40 -18.56 1.11 6.31
CA GLY A 40 -19.90 1.28 5.77
C GLY A 40 -20.79 0.06 5.95
N LEU A 41 -20.25 -1.16 5.80
CA LEU A 41 -20.97 -2.40 6.13
C LEU A 41 -21.28 -2.49 7.62
N PHE A 42 -20.33 -2.15 8.50
CA PHE A 42 -20.54 -2.17 9.94
C PHE A 42 -21.65 -1.20 10.35
N LEU A 43 -21.63 0.03 9.82
CA LEU A 43 -22.71 1.00 10.00
C LEU A 43 -24.04 0.47 9.44
N GLY A 44 -24.02 -0.08 8.23
CA GLY A 44 -25.20 -0.67 7.59
C GLY A 44 -25.84 -1.80 8.41
N LEU A 45 -25.02 -2.66 9.03
CA LEU A 45 -25.48 -3.72 9.93
C LEU A 45 -26.08 -3.16 11.22
N ILE A 46 -25.50 -2.11 11.79
CA ILE A 46 -26.09 -1.41 12.94
C ILE A 46 -27.46 -0.84 12.58
N LEU A 47 -27.58 -0.20 11.41
CA LEU A 47 -28.86 0.33 10.94
C LEU A 47 -29.88 -0.79 10.73
N TRP A 48 -29.47 -1.94 10.17
CA TRP A 48 -30.34 -3.10 10.07
C TRP A 48 -30.81 -3.61 11.44
N ALA A 49 -29.92 -3.63 12.45
CA ALA A 49 -30.26 -4.04 13.81
C ALA A 49 -31.30 -3.12 14.49
N ILE A 50 -31.39 -1.85 14.07
CA ILE A 50 -32.39 -0.88 14.56
C ILE A 50 -33.76 -1.07 13.86
N GLY A 51 -33.86 -1.99 12.89
CA GLY A 51 -35.09 -2.33 12.18
C GLY A 51 -35.23 -1.67 10.81
N LEU A 52 -34.17 -1.07 10.26
CA LEU A 52 -34.16 -0.59 8.88
C LEU A 52 -33.99 -1.73 7.87
N SER A 53 -34.27 -1.46 6.60
CA SER A 53 -34.15 -2.46 5.52
C SER A 53 -32.70 -2.93 5.32
N TRP A 54 -32.52 -4.24 5.11
CA TRP A 54 -31.23 -4.86 4.78
C TRP A 54 -30.53 -4.22 3.57
N ILE A 55 -31.30 -3.66 2.63
CA ILE A 55 -30.79 -2.99 1.42
C ILE A 55 -29.89 -1.79 1.74
N LEU A 56 -30.01 -1.21 2.93
CA LEU A 56 -29.14 -0.12 3.35
C LEU A 56 -27.69 -0.58 3.54
N ALA A 57 -27.45 -1.84 3.91
CA ALA A 57 -26.09 -2.33 4.15
C ALA A 57 -25.15 -2.16 2.94
N PRO A 58 -25.46 -2.70 1.74
CA PRO A 58 -24.62 -2.48 0.56
C PRO A 58 -24.59 -1.02 0.10
N ALA A 59 -25.68 -0.26 0.30
CA ALA A 59 -25.72 1.15 -0.07
C ALA A 59 -24.75 2.00 0.77
N PHE A 60 -24.76 1.82 2.09
CA PHE A 60 -23.84 2.51 3.00
C PHE A 60 -22.40 2.03 2.82
N ALA A 61 -22.18 0.75 2.52
CA ALA A 61 -20.86 0.22 2.21
C ALA A 61 -20.21 0.93 1.00
N MET A 62 -20.94 1.06 -0.11
CA MET A 62 -20.45 1.74 -1.32
C MET A 62 -20.29 3.25 -1.08
N LEU A 63 -21.25 3.87 -0.40
CA LEU A 63 -21.20 5.31 -0.10
C LEU A 63 -19.98 5.64 0.76
N MET A 64 -19.74 4.88 1.84
CA MET A 64 -18.57 5.08 2.70
C MET A 64 -17.27 4.76 1.99
N CYS A 65 -17.23 3.75 1.13
CA CYS A 65 -16.06 3.45 0.28
C CYS A 65 -15.64 4.69 -0.54
N ILE A 66 -16.59 5.35 -1.21
CA ILE A 66 -16.31 6.56 -2.00
C ILE A 66 -15.81 7.71 -1.11
N ILE A 67 -16.49 7.97 0.01
CA ILE A 67 -16.08 9.04 0.95
C ILE A 67 -14.66 8.80 1.47
N PHE A 68 -14.35 7.56 1.87
CA PHE A 68 -13.05 7.22 2.44
C PHE A 68 -11.92 7.37 1.42
N VAL A 69 -12.16 7.01 0.17
CA VAL A 69 -11.20 7.26 -0.94
C VAL A 69 -10.98 8.76 -1.15
N LEU A 70 -12.05 9.56 -1.16
CA LEU A 70 -11.97 11.00 -1.35
C LEU A 70 -11.23 11.72 -0.21
N ILE A 71 -11.41 11.28 1.04
CA ILE A 71 -10.66 11.79 2.20
C ILE A 71 -9.24 11.25 2.21
N GLY A 72 -9.08 9.98 1.82
CA GLY A 72 -7.82 9.27 1.72
C GLY A 72 -6.76 10.07 0.97
N LYS A 73 -7.11 10.69 -0.17
CA LYS A 73 -6.16 11.50 -0.95
C LYS A 73 -5.41 12.55 -0.11
N VAL A 74 -6.10 13.21 0.82
CA VAL A 74 -5.51 14.26 1.67
C VAL A 74 -4.71 13.62 2.81
N LEU A 75 -5.24 12.55 3.39
CA LEU A 75 -4.58 11.84 4.49
C LEU A 75 -3.26 11.20 4.03
N PHE A 76 -3.26 10.50 2.89
CA PHE A 76 -2.08 9.92 2.27
C PHE A 76 -1.10 10.98 1.82
N ALA A 77 -1.56 12.11 1.25
CA ALA A 77 -0.68 13.22 0.89
C ALA A 77 0.04 13.81 2.13
N ARG A 78 -0.64 13.87 3.28
CA ARG A 78 -0.02 14.28 4.55
C ARG A 78 0.94 13.22 5.08
N LEU A 79 0.56 11.94 5.02
CA LEU A 79 1.38 10.83 5.52
C LEU A 79 2.68 10.67 4.70
N LYS A 80 2.63 11.02 3.41
CA LYS A 80 3.79 11.05 2.51
C LYS A 80 4.71 12.27 2.69
N ARG A 81 4.35 13.28 3.50
CA ARG A 81 5.21 14.47 3.70
C ARG A 81 6.53 14.08 4.38
N GLY A 82 7.65 14.35 3.70
CA GLY A 82 9.00 14.11 4.23
C GLY A 82 9.44 12.65 4.24
N LYS A 83 8.70 11.74 3.58
CA LYS A 83 9.06 10.33 3.45
C LYS A 83 9.55 10.02 2.03
N PRO A 84 10.48 9.08 1.85
CA PRO A 84 10.99 8.69 0.54
C PRO A 84 9.89 8.08 -0.35
N GLU A 85 10.08 8.15 -1.67
CA GLU A 85 9.14 7.59 -2.65
C GLU A 85 8.98 6.06 -2.44
N ALA A 86 7.76 5.53 -2.64
CA ALA A 86 7.39 4.12 -2.42
C ALA A 86 7.47 3.59 -0.97
N TYR A 87 7.80 4.43 0.02
CA TYR A 87 7.88 4.01 1.44
C TYR A 87 6.61 3.29 1.94
N LEU A 88 5.44 3.85 1.64
CA LEU A 88 4.19 3.33 2.17
C LEU A 88 3.80 1.99 1.54
N ASN A 89 4.02 1.84 0.23
CA ASN A 89 3.84 0.55 -0.46
C ASN A 89 4.75 -0.53 0.12
N ARG A 90 6.01 -0.20 0.39
CA ARG A 90 6.97 -1.13 0.99
C ARG A 90 6.52 -1.57 2.39
N LEU A 91 6.02 -0.62 3.18
CA LEU A 91 5.49 -0.90 4.51
C LEU A 91 4.22 -1.78 4.45
N ILE A 92 3.33 -1.52 3.49
CA ILE A 92 2.14 -2.35 3.25
C ILE A 92 2.56 -3.77 2.85
N GLU A 93 3.50 -3.91 1.92
CA GLU A 93 3.98 -5.21 1.45
C GLU A 93 4.64 -6.00 2.60
N GLU A 94 5.48 -5.34 3.41
CA GLU A 94 6.08 -5.96 4.61
C GLU A 94 5.02 -6.37 5.62
N ARG A 95 4.02 -5.51 5.87
CA ARG A 95 2.95 -5.80 6.83
C ARG A 95 2.07 -6.96 6.35
N MET A 96 1.71 -6.99 5.06
CA MET A 96 0.96 -8.09 4.46
C MET A 96 1.76 -9.40 4.49
N ASP A 97 3.04 -9.37 4.13
CA ASP A 97 3.94 -10.53 4.22
C ASP A 97 4.05 -11.01 5.68
N SER A 98 4.10 -10.11 6.65
CA SER A 98 4.10 -10.46 8.07
C SER A 98 2.80 -11.12 8.55
N LEU A 99 1.65 -10.62 8.10
CA LEU A 99 0.33 -11.14 8.46
C LEU A 99 0.06 -12.51 7.82
N LEU A 100 0.55 -12.71 6.60
CA LEU A 100 0.40 -13.96 5.85
C LEU A 100 1.48 -15.00 6.18
N GLY A 101 2.38 -14.71 7.13
CA GLY A 101 3.48 -15.60 7.52
C GLY A 101 4.53 -15.80 6.42
N GLY A 102 4.58 -14.90 5.44
CA GLY A 102 5.56 -14.92 4.37
C GLY A 102 6.96 -14.57 4.86
N ASN A 103 7.97 -15.08 4.15
CA ASN A 103 9.38 -14.88 4.47
C ASN A 103 10.10 -14.13 3.33
N LYS A 104 9.37 -13.28 2.61
CA LYS A 104 9.87 -12.59 1.42
C LYS A 104 10.85 -11.48 1.80
N PHE A 105 10.68 -10.89 2.98
CA PHE A 105 11.59 -9.87 3.50
C PHE A 105 12.62 -10.44 4.47
N ILE A 106 13.88 -10.01 4.29
CA ILE A 106 14.96 -10.33 5.20
C ILE A 106 14.73 -9.55 6.51
N ARG A 107 14.18 -10.24 7.52
CA ARG A 107 13.95 -9.67 8.86
C ARG A 107 15.06 -10.01 9.86
N ARG A 108 16.15 -10.60 9.39
CA ARG A 108 17.27 -11.01 10.24
C ARG A 108 18.15 -9.80 10.56
N VAL A 109 18.42 -9.61 11.84
CA VAL A 109 19.45 -8.70 12.32
C VAL A 109 20.68 -9.56 12.63
N GLY A 110 21.82 -9.23 12.03
CA GLY A 110 23.04 -10.01 12.21
C GLY A 110 24.25 -9.29 11.61
N PHE A 111 25.43 -9.69 12.06
CA PHE A 111 26.68 -9.17 11.52
C PHE A 111 26.91 -9.71 10.11
N TRP A 112 26.98 -8.81 9.14
CA TRP A 112 27.31 -9.16 7.77
C TRP A 112 28.83 -9.25 7.64
N ALA A 113 29.36 -10.44 7.38
CA ALA A 113 30.76 -10.62 7.03
C ALA A 113 30.90 -10.59 5.50
N THR A 114 31.84 -9.80 4.99
CA THR A 114 32.13 -9.67 3.55
C THR A 114 32.93 -10.85 3.00
N ARG A 115 33.41 -11.74 3.86
CA ARG A 115 34.22 -12.91 3.48
C ARG A 115 33.30 -14.06 3.07
N ARG A 116 33.50 -14.64 1.89
CA ARG A 116 32.86 -15.92 1.52
C ARG A 116 33.36 -17.00 2.49
N SER A 117 32.49 -17.52 3.34
CA SER A 117 32.80 -18.73 4.12
C SER A 117 32.78 -19.93 3.17
N SER A 118 33.93 -20.58 3.01
CA SER A 118 34.08 -21.78 2.17
C SER A 118 33.55 -23.06 2.85
N ARG A 119 32.80 -22.95 3.95
CA ARG A 119 32.23 -24.11 4.64
C ARG A 119 30.76 -23.89 4.88
N GLY A 120 29.94 -24.65 4.15
CA GLY A 120 28.55 -24.84 4.46
C GLY A 120 28.44 -25.52 5.82
N LEU A 121 27.91 -24.78 6.78
CA LEU A 121 27.31 -25.22 8.04
C LEU A 121 27.03 -23.93 8.81
N PHE A 122 25.74 -23.59 8.92
CA PHE A 122 24.99 -23.07 10.07
C PHE A 122 23.63 -22.59 9.56
#